data_AF-A0AAW1NMA1-F1
#
_entry.id   AF-A0AAW1NMA1-F1
#
_cell.length_a   1.000
_cell.length_b   1.000
_cell.length_c   1.000
_cell.angle_alpha   90.00
_cell.angle_beta   90.00
_cell.angle_gamma   90.00
#
_symmetry.space_group_name_H-M   'P 1'
#
loop_
_entity.id
_entity.type
_entity.pdbx_description
1 polymer ?
#
loop_
_entity_poly.entity_id
_entity_poly.type
_entity_poly.pdbx_seq_one_letter_code
_entity_poly.pdbx_strand_id
1 'polypeptide(L)'
;MVDRVQKRDERLASYFHEKVKLCADLKLNVNESKKQVLVGLWSKQACDAMFARNHYTTDQLFHDLLDYEQMEKERPSRVMYKNHPKAMTQENKEKGYENKRDNTVPTDKN
;
A
#
# COMPACT_ATOMS: atom_id res chain seq x y z
N MET A 1 25.27 11.26 -15.60
CA MET A 1 24.43 10.18 -15.03
C MET A 1 23.02 10.71 -15.00
N VAL A 2 22.06 10.10 -15.71
CA VAL A 2 20.65 10.49 -15.55
C VAL A 2 20.18 9.94 -14.21
N ASP A 3 19.75 10.83 -13.33
CA ASP A 3 19.41 10.51 -11.95
C ASP A 3 18.06 9.80 -11.89
N ARG A 4 18.05 8.52 -12.27
CA ARG A 4 16.84 7.70 -12.25
C ARG A 4 16.49 7.38 -10.81
N VAL A 5 15.45 8.04 -10.31
CA VAL A 5 14.84 7.84 -8.99
C VAL A 5 13.38 7.41 -9.16
N GLN A 6 12.87 6.60 -8.23
CA GLN A 6 11.48 6.15 -8.20
C GLN A 6 10.56 7.33 -7.89
N LYS A 7 9.50 7.49 -8.69
CA LYS A 7 8.46 8.49 -8.42
C LYS A 7 7.46 7.96 -7.39
N ARG A 8 6.77 8.85 -6.67
CA ARG A 8 5.80 8.50 -5.62
C ARG A 8 4.72 7.52 -6.10
N ASP A 9 4.17 7.73 -7.29
CA ASP A 9 3.07 6.93 -7.85
C ASP A 9 3.57 5.86 -8.84
N GLU A 10 4.89 5.63 -8.86
CA GLU A 10 5.51 4.65 -9.75
C GLU A 10 5.61 3.28 -9.10
N ARG A 11 5.20 2.26 -9.86
CA ARG A 11 5.36 0.87 -9.47
C ARG A 11 6.83 0.52 -9.29
N LEU A 12 7.14 -0.13 -8.18
CA LEU A 12 8.47 -0.62 -7.84
C LEU A 12 9.12 -1.42 -8.99
N ALA A 13 8.36 -2.31 -9.63
CA ALA A 13 8.85 -3.11 -10.76
C ALA A 13 9.30 -2.27 -11.95
N SER A 14 8.52 -1.25 -12.34
CA SER A 14 8.85 -0.36 -13.45
C SER A 14 10.15 0.41 -13.17
N TYR A 15 10.25 0.99 -11.97
CA TYR A 15 11.49 1.64 -11.52
C TYR A 15 12.68 0.68 -11.51
N PHE A 16 12.51 -0.50 -10.93
CA PHE A 16 13.59 -1.46 -10.73
C PHE A 16 14.20 -1.90 -12.05
N HIS A 17 13.38 -2.33 -13.02
CA HIS A 17 13.88 -2.82 -14.30
C HIS A 17 14.58 -1.72 -15.11
N GLU A 18 14.04 -0.50 -15.12
CA GLU A 18 14.70 0.62 -15.78
C GLU A 18 16.03 0.97 -15.12
N LYS A 19 16.08 1.03 -13.78
CA LYS A 19 17.30 1.35 -13.05
C LYS A 19 18.37 0.27 -13.21
N VAL A 20 17.99 -1.01 -13.14
CA VAL A 20 18.92 -2.14 -13.35
C VAL A 20 19.43 -2.18 -14.78
N LYS A 21 18.58 -1.87 -15.78
CA LYS A 21 19.03 -1.74 -17.17
C LYS A 21 20.12 -0.68 -17.31
N LEU A 22 19.92 0.50 -16.71
CA LEU A 22 20.96 1.55 -16.71
C LEU A 22 22.25 1.11 -16.01
N CYS A 23 22.15 0.34 -14.93
CA CYS A 23 23.32 -0.21 -14.24
C CYS A 23 24.05 -1.25 -15.11
N ALA A 24 23.32 -2.07 -15.86
CA ALA A 24 23.87 -3.04 -16.80
C ALA A 24 24.59 -2.36 -17.97
N ASP A 25 24.02 -1.29 -18.52
CA ASP A 25 24.66 -0.47 -19.56
C ASP A 25 25.99 0.13 -19.08
N LEU A 26 26.09 0.43 -17.78
CA LEU A 26 27.31 0.90 -17.11
C LEU A 26 28.23 -0.21 -16.61
N LYS A 27 27.88 -1.49 -16.84
CA LYS A 27 28.63 -2.68 -16.39
C LYS A 27 28.89 -2.70 -14.88
N LEU A 28 27.96 -2.17 -14.09
CA LEU A 28 28.04 -2.22 -12.64
C LEU A 28 27.88 -3.65 -12.13
N ASN A 29 28.64 -4.00 -11.11
CA ASN A 29 28.43 -5.29 -10.44
C ASN A 29 27.15 -5.29 -9.59
N VAL A 30 26.78 -6.44 -9.02
CA VAL A 30 25.54 -6.59 -8.24
C VAL A 30 25.51 -5.65 -7.03
N ASN A 31 26.65 -5.47 -6.34
CA ASN A 31 26.72 -4.60 -5.16
C ASN A 31 26.58 -3.12 -5.53
N GLU A 32 27.18 -2.69 -6.64
CA GLU A 32 27.04 -1.34 -7.17
C GLU A 32 25.62 -1.08 -7.67
N SER A 33 25.06 -2.02 -8.44
CA SER A 33 23.69 -1.96 -8.93
C SER A 33 22.70 -1.89 -7.77
N LYS A 34 22.90 -2.70 -6.72
CA LYS A 34 22.12 -2.63 -5.48
C LYS A 34 22.16 -1.23 -4.88
N LYS A 35 23.36 -0.66 -4.65
CA LYS A 35 23.47 0.70 -4.10
C LYS A 35 22.72 1.72 -4.95
N GLN A 36 22.86 1.66 -6.26
CA GLN A 36 22.18 2.57 -7.19
C GLN A 36 20.66 2.42 -7.13
N VAL A 37 20.14 1.20 -7.09
CA VAL A 37 18.71 0.93 -6.93
C VAL A 37 18.21 1.48 -5.59
N LEU A 38 18.90 1.20 -4.49
CA LEU A 38 18.47 1.60 -3.15
C LEU A 38 18.44 3.12 -2.96
N VAL A 39 19.48 3.83 -3.43
CA VAL A 39 19.55 5.31 -3.36
C VAL A 39 18.39 5.96 -4.10
N GLY A 40 17.93 5.37 -5.21
CA GLY A 40 16.82 5.91 -5.98
C GLY A 40 15.44 5.41 -5.53
N LEU A 41 15.31 4.56 -4.51
CA LEU A 41 13.99 4.13 -4.02
C LEU A 41 13.24 5.28 -3.36
N TRP A 42 11.92 5.30 -3.55
CA TRP A 42 11.05 6.26 -2.86
C TRP A 42 10.92 5.94 -1.37
N SER A 43 10.84 4.65 -1.03
CA SER A 43 10.71 4.21 0.37
C SER A 43 12.08 4.11 1.05
N LYS A 44 12.34 5.04 1.99
CA LYS A 44 13.52 4.99 2.86
C LYS A 44 13.59 3.69 3.66
N GLN A 45 12.45 3.19 4.14
CA GLN A 45 12.41 1.98 4.96
C GLN A 45 12.78 0.73 4.14
N ALA A 46 12.32 0.66 2.88
CA ALA A 46 12.75 -0.39 1.96
C ALA A 46 14.25 -0.29 1.65
N CYS A 47 14.77 0.93 1.45
CA CYS A 47 16.20 1.17 1.28
C CYS A 47 17.01 0.62 2.47
N ASP A 48 16.66 1.02 3.70
CA ASP A 48 17.37 0.59 4.91
C ASP A 48 17.29 -0.94 5.11
N ALA A 49 16.12 -1.55 4.91
CA ALA A 49 15.90 -2.98 5.05
C ALA A 49 16.70 -3.80 4.04
N MET A 50 16.73 -3.38 2.77
CA MET A 50 17.50 -4.06 1.73
C MET A 50 19.00 -3.79 1.86
N PHE A 51 19.40 -2.64 2.37
CA PHE A 51 20.81 -2.33 2.61
C PHE A 51 21.44 -3.33 3.57
N ALA A 52 20.72 -3.67 4.65
CA ALA A 52 21.17 -4.64 5.67
C ALA A 52 21.26 -6.10 5.16
N ARG A 53 20.63 -6.45 4.04
CA ARG A 53 20.57 -7.81 3.48
C ARG A 53 21.63 -8.04 2.41
N ASN A 54 22.23 -9.22 2.37
CA ASN A 54 23.13 -9.60 1.27
C ASN A 54 22.33 -10.14 0.09
N HIS A 55 22.67 -9.68 -1.12
CA HIS A 55 22.06 -10.14 -2.37
C HIS A 55 23.17 -10.48 -3.35
N TYR A 56 23.07 -11.66 -3.97
CA TYR A 56 24.07 -12.13 -4.95
C TYR A 56 23.62 -11.92 -6.39
N THR A 57 22.34 -11.64 -6.61
CA THR A 57 21.78 -11.30 -7.92
C THR A 57 20.79 -10.13 -7.80
N THR A 58 20.54 -9.45 -8.92
CA THR A 58 19.50 -8.42 -8.99
C THR A 58 18.11 -9.02 -8.82
N ASP A 59 17.88 -10.25 -9.26
CA ASP A 59 16.57 -10.90 -9.11
C ASP A 59 16.25 -11.20 -7.64
N GLN A 60 17.23 -11.62 -6.85
CA GLN A 60 17.05 -11.78 -5.40
C GLN A 60 16.64 -10.45 -4.75
N LEU A 61 17.33 -9.35 -5.11
CA LEU A 61 16.98 -8.02 -4.62
C LEU A 61 15.55 -7.62 -5.03
N PHE A 62 15.14 -7.95 -6.26
CA PHE A 62 13.81 -7.64 -6.75
C PHE A 62 12.71 -8.38 -5.97
N HIS A 63 12.88 -9.69 -5.77
CA HIS A 63 11.94 -10.50 -5.00
C HIS A 63 11.82 -10.01 -3.55
N ASP A 64 12.95 -9.75 -2.88
CA ASP A 64 12.94 -9.25 -1.51
C ASP A 64 12.25 -7.88 -1.39
N LEU A 65 12.40 -7.02 -2.40
CA LEU A 65 11.69 -5.74 -2.47
C LEU A 65 10.18 -5.90 -2.67
N LEU A 66 9.74 -6.83 -3.52
CA LEU A 66 8.32 -7.13 -3.73
C LEU A 66 7.68 -7.72 -2.46
N ASP A 67 8.37 -8.67 -1.82
CA ASP A 67 7.92 -9.27 -0.57
C ASP A 67 7.82 -8.22 0.54
N TYR A 68 8.77 -7.29 0.60
CA TYR A 68 8.71 -6.16 1.51
C TYR A 68 7.48 -5.27 1.26
N GLU A 69 7.21 -4.92 0.01
CA GLU A 69 6.03 -4.12 -0.36
C GLU A 69 4.72 -4.83 0.01
N GLN A 70 4.67 -6.15 -0.16
CA GLN A 70 3.52 -6.97 0.22
C GLN A 70 3.34 -7.01 1.74
N MET A 71 4.41 -7.23 2.50
CA MET A 71 4.37 -7.23 3.97
C MET A 71 3.91 -5.88 4.53
N GLU A 72 4.37 -4.76 3.94
CA GLU A 72 3.95 -3.41 4.34
C GLU A 72 2.45 -3.17 4.11
N LYS A 73 1.86 -3.80 3.08
CA LYS A 73 0.41 -3.75 2.84
C LYS A 73 -0.38 -4.62 3.82
N GLU A 74 0.16 -5.78 4.20
CA GLU A 74 -0.52 -6.72 5.09
C GLU A 74 -0.42 -6.34 6.57
N ARG A 75 0.71 -5.75 7.01
CA ARG A 75 0.98 -5.47 8.42
C ARG A 75 -0.06 -4.54 9.10
N PRO A 76 -0.52 -3.45 8.48
CA PRO A 76 -1.54 -2.58 9.08
C PRO A 76 -2.82 -3.34 9.41
N SER A 77 -3.22 -4.29 8.55
CA SER A 77 -4.40 -5.10 8.77
C SER A 77 -4.30 -5.90 10.07
N ARG A 78 -3.14 -6.45 10.41
CA ARG A 78 -2.93 -7.28 11.61
C ARG A 78 -2.85 -6.47 12.91
N VAL A 79 -2.29 -5.26 12.86
CA VAL A 79 -2.09 -4.42 14.06
C VAL A 79 -3.38 -3.70 14.45
N MET A 80 -4.19 -3.27 13.47
CA MET A 80 -5.47 -2.59 13.72
C MET A 80 -6.49 -3.49 14.45
N TYR A 81 -6.48 -4.81 14.22
CA TYR A 81 -7.39 -5.73 14.92
C TYR A 81 -7.09 -5.89 16.42
N LYS A 82 -5.89 -5.54 16.90
CA LYS A 82 -5.53 -5.73 18.32
C LYS A 82 -5.97 -4.58 19.23
N ASN A 83 -6.42 -3.45 18.67
CA ASN A 83 -6.75 -2.25 19.44
C ASN A 83 -8.25 -1.91 19.51
N HIS A 84 -9.15 -2.84 19.13
CA HIS A 84 -10.59 -2.70 19.35
C HIS A 84 -11.22 -3.94 19.98
N PRO A 85 -11.56 -3.93 21.29
CA PRO A 85 -12.67 -4.69 21.80
C PRO A 85 -13.89 -3.75 21.85
N LYS A 86 -14.72 -3.75 20.81
CA LYS A 86 -16.13 -3.34 20.98
C LYS A 86 -17.01 -4.34 20.22
N ALA A 87 -17.71 -5.13 21.01
CA ALA A 87 -18.73 -6.06 20.58
C ALA A 87 -19.73 -5.37 19.66
N MET A 88 -19.97 -5.94 18.48
CA MET A 88 -21.21 -5.71 17.75
C MET A 88 -22.30 -6.53 18.45
N THR A 89 -22.99 -5.92 19.39
CA THR A 89 -24.34 -6.37 19.76
C THR A 89 -25.26 -5.91 18.64
N GLN A 90 -25.69 -6.84 17.78
CA GLN A 90 -26.79 -6.57 16.84
C GLN A 90 -28.09 -6.48 17.65
N GLU A 91 -28.52 -5.25 17.93
CA GLU A 91 -29.89 -4.94 18.30
C GLU A 91 -30.82 -5.27 17.13
N ASN A 92 -31.50 -6.41 17.19
CA ASN A 92 -32.72 -6.64 16.42
C ASN A 92 -33.92 -6.16 17.24
N LYS A 93 -34.26 -4.87 17.10
CA LYS A 93 -35.60 -4.35 17.40
C LYS A 93 -36.24 -3.83 16.11
N GLU A 94 -36.62 -4.77 15.25
CA GLU A 94 -37.67 -4.51 14.27
C GLU A 94 -39.02 -4.59 14.97
N LYS A 95 -39.74 -3.46 15.03
CA LYS A 95 -41.18 -3.29 14.75
C LYS A 95 -41.71 -2.00 15.38
N GLY A 96 -42.09 -1.05 14.53
CA GLY A 96 -42.91 0.09 14.94
C GLY A 96 -42.57 1.40 14.23
N TYR A 97 -42.59 1.41 12.89
CA TYR A 97 -42.78 2.68 12.17
C TYR A 97 -44.17 2.70 11.54
N GLU A 98 -44.97 3.58 12.13
CA GLU A 98 -46.31 4.00 11.75
C GLU A 98 -46.36 4.41 10.28
N ASN A 99 -47.25 3.78 9.52
CA ASN A 99 -47.56 4.20 8.16
C ASN A 99 -48.75 5.18 8.24
N LYS A 100 -48.47 6.46 8.53
CA LYS A 100 -49.42 7.55 8.27
C LYS A 100 -49.26 7.93 6.80
N ARG A 101 -50.27 7.62 6.00
CA ARG A 101 -50.50 8.28 4.70
C ARG A 101 -51.65 9.23 4.85
N ASP A 102 -51.38 10.43 4.37
CA ASP A 102 -52.15 11.65 4.54
C ASP A 102 -53.47 11.71 3.77
N ASN A 103 -54.23 12.73 4.16
CA ASN A 103 -55.13 13.57 3.38
C ASN A 103 -56.61 13.17 3.27
N THR A 104 -57.46 13.92 3.98
CA THR A 104 -58.44 14.81 3.33
C THR A 104 -58.86 15.95 4.27
N VAL A 105 -59.01 17.13 3.65
CA VAL A 105 -59.16 18.48 4.18
C VAL A 105 -60.53 18.72 4.84
N PRO A 106 -60.66 19.48 5.95
CA PRO A 106 -61.92 20.04 6.39
C PRO A 106 -62.12 21.44 5.78
N THR A 107 -63.14 21.59 4.93
CA THR A 107 -63.66 22.90 4.52
C THR A 107 -64.82 23.35 5.42
N ASP A 108 -64.77 24.65 5.72
CA ASP A 108 -65.55 25.52 6.60
C ASP A 108 -67.06 25.30 6.82
N LYS A 109 -67.45 25.60 8.08
CA LYS A 109 -68.55 26.46 8.57
C LYS A 109 -69.89 26.46 7.81
N ASN A 110 -70.95 26.10 8.55
CA ASN A 110 -71.97 27.04 9.03
C ASN A 110 -72.77 26.44 10.18
#